data_AF-A0A938S7B2-F1
#
_entry.id   AF-A0A938S7B2-F1
#
_cell.length_a   1.000
_cell.length_b   1.000
_cell.length_c   1.000
_cell.angle_alpha   90.00
_cell.angle_beta   90.00
_cell.angle_gamma   90.00
#
_symmetry.space_group_name_H-M   'P 1'
#
loop_
_entity.id
_entity.type
_entity.pdbx_description
1 polymer ?
#
loop_
_entity_poly.entity_id
_entity_poly.type
_entity_poly.pdbx_seq_one_letter_code
_entity_poly.pdbx_strand_id
1 'polypeptide(L)'
;MRTQVLEVDEDGPCSRKRIQAAAAALRRGRIVAFPTETVYGLAVNGDDPRAVARLFGAKGRPKEKALATYFASAQDVEKCVPGLPATARTLIRRFLPGPLTLVLPQADGGSLGIRVPRHRIAQELIRAAKVRVVGTSANLSGQPPATDAKQVADTFRGRIEVILDAGPTASRAASTVVELAGASWRVLREGDISSSEIGRALKACRVKQTKELKLMKIALGADHRGLEVKETVKALLASLGHPVKDFGAETDDPCDYPDFALPAARAVSQGNYERAILVCNSGIGMSITANKVRGVRAALCHDVKAAEMCRRHNDANVLCLGAAWVSRKQLKAIVTTWLNTPFEGDRHLRRLRKIAKAERVRSSAFTRNRHAD
;
A
#
# COMPACT_ATOMS: atom_id res chain seq x y z
N MET A 1 -41.79 8.08 -13.11
CA MET A 1 -40.56 8.06 -13.95
C MET A 1 -40.59 6.80 -14.81
N ARG A 2 -40.31 6.89 -16.12
CA ARG A 2 -40.29 5.70 -16.99
C ARG A 2 -38.90 5.07 -16.97
N THR A 3 -38.80 3.81 -16.54
CA THR A 3 -37.54 3.04 -16.58
C THR A 3 -37.25 2.62 -18.01
N GLN A 4 -36.03 2.88 -18.48
CA GLN A 4 -35.54 2.46 -19.78
C GLN A 4 -34.66 1.23 -19.64
N VAL A 5 -34.94 0.17 -20.40
CA VAL A 5 -34.07 -1.00 -20.53
C VAL A 5 -33.27 -0.80 -21.82
N LEU A 6 -31.94 -0.77 -21.70
CA LEU A 6 -31.01 -0.56 -22.80
C LEU A 6 -30.17 -1.82 -22.95
N GLU A 7 -30.46 -2.60 -23.98
CA GLU A 7 -29.65 -3.77 -24.32
C GLU A 7 -28.22 -3.35 -24.64
N VAL A 8 -27.24 -4.09 -24.14
CA VAL A 8 -25.83 -3.80 -24.34
C VAL A 8 -25.07 -5.11 -24.43
N ASP A 9 -24.24 -5.21 -25.43
CA ASP A 9 -23.28 -6.28 -25.68
C ASP A 9 -21.86 -5.73 -25.58
N GLU A 10 -20.88 -6.59 -25.31
CA GLU A 10 -19.50 -6.15 -25.11
C GLU A 10 -18.87 -5.57 -26.39
N ASP A 11 -19.30 -6.02 -27.56
CA ASP A 11 -18.70 -5.67 -28.86
C ASP A 11 -19.66 -4.96 -29.83
N GLY A 12 -20.90 -4.67 -29.43
CA GLY A 12 -21.87 -4.13 -30.38
C GLY A 12 -21.74 -2.63 -30.62
N PRO A 13 -22.07 -2.18 -31.84
CA PRO A 13 -21.85 -0.81 -32.28
C PRO A 13 -22.67 0.22 -31.50
N CYS A 14 -23.82 -0.18 -30.94
CA CYS A 14 -24.73 0.71 -30.21
C CYS A 14 -24.42 0.80 -28.71
N SER A 15 -23.63 -0.12 -28.15
CA SER A 15 -23.43 -0.26 -26.70
C SER A 15 -22.74 0.95 -26.10
N ARG A 16 -21.78 1.54 -26.80
CA ARG A 16 -21.10 2.76 -26.36
C ARG A 16 -22.07 3.95 -26.14
N LYS A 17 -23.04 4.15 -27.05
CA LYS A 17 -24.05 5.23 -26.93
C LYS A 17 -24.98 4.97 -25.75
N ARG A 18 -25.41 3.72 -25.56
CA ARG A 18 -26.29 3.30 -24.45
C ARG A 18 -25.60 3.43 -23.09
N ILE A 19 -24.32 3.03 -22.99
CA ILE A 19 -23.49 3.23 -21.80
C ILE A 19 -23.32 4.73 -21.50
N GLN A 20 -23.11 5.57 -22.52
CA GLN A 20 -23.04 7.03 -22.32
C GLN A 20 -24.35 7.63 -21.81
N ALA A 21 -25.51 7.13 -22.28
CA ALA A 21 -26.81 7.55 -21.76
C ALA A 21 -26.97 7.18 -20.28
N ALA A 22 -26.57 5.97 -19.89
CA ALA A 22 -26.54 5.52 -18.49
C ALA A 22 -25.57 6.37 -17.63
N ALA A 23 -24.37 6.66 -18.14
CA ALA A 23 -23.41 7.54 -17.49
C ALA A 23 -23.96 8.96 -17.28
N ALA A 24 -24.69 9.49 -18.26
CA ALA A 24 -25.37 10.77 -18.13
C ALA A 24 -26.50 10.74 -17.08
N ALA A 25 -27.23 9.63 -16.97
CA ALA A 25 -28.21 9.43 -15.92
C ALA A 25 -27.56 9.45 -14.53
N LEU A 26 -26.43 8.77 -14.34
CA LEU A 26 -25.64 8.83 -13.11
C LEU A 26 -25.24 10.29 -12.78
N ARG A 27 -24.72 11.05 -13.77
CA ARG A 27 -24.36 12.47 -13.58
C ARG A 27 -25.53 13.35 -13.14
N ARG A 28 -26.75 13.08 -13.65
CA ARG A 28 -28.00 13.73 -13.18
C ARG A 28 -28.50 13.21 -11.83
N GLY A 29 -27.68 12.43 -11.14
CA GLY A 29 -27.98 11.81 -9.86
C GLY A 29 -28.96 10.65 -9.94
N ARG A 30 -29.30 10.12 -11.11
CA ARG A 30 -30.35 9.10 -11.28
C ARG A 30 -29.80 7.69 -10.98
N ILE A 31 -30.69 6.76 -10.64
CA ILE A 31 -30.31 5.37 -10.33
C ILE A 31 -30.20 4.60 -11.62
N VAL A 32 -29.07 3.92 -11.80
CA VAL A 32 -28.77 3.04 -12.94
C VAL A 32 -28.51 1.63 -12.44
N ALA A 33 -29.15 0.65 -13.07
CA ALA A 33 -28.80 -0.75 -12.93
C ALA A 33 -27.84 -1.17 -14.03
N PHE A 34 -26.86 -2.00 -13.67
CA PHE A 34 -25.84 -2.48 -14.61
C PHE A 34 -25.35 -3.89 -14.24
N PRO A 35 -24.91 -4.68 -15.23
CA PRO A 35 -24.43 -6.04 -15.00
C PRO A 35 -23.03 -6.03 -14.36
N THR A 36 -22.72 -7.08 -13.59
CA THR A 36 -21.36 -7.38 -13.13
C THR A 36 -21.08 -8.87 -13.31
N GLU A 37 -19.86 -9.34 -13.01
CA GLU A 37 -19.57 -10.77 -13.04
C GLU A 37 -20.31 -11.58 -11.96
N THR A 38 -20.78 -10.88 -10.92
CA THR A 38 -21.48 -11.48 -9.78
C THR A 38 -22.99 -11.42 -9.95
N VAL A 39 -23.57 -10.25 -9.74
CA VAL A 39 -25.00 -9.96 -9.80
C VAL A 39 -25.20 -8.56 -10.36
N TYR A 40 -26.42 -8.19 -10.74
CA TYR A 40 -26.68 -6.81 -11.14
C TYR A 40 -26.46 -5.84 -9.98
N GLY A 41 -25.89 -4.68 -10.28
CA GLY A 41 -25.69 -3.58 -9.34
C GLY A 41 -26.68 -2.46 -9.57
N LEU A 42 -27.05 -1.75 -8.51
CA LEU A 42 -27.67 -0.42 -8.57
C LEU A 42 -26.64 0.62 -8.14
N ALA A 43 -26.44 1.63 -8.98
CA ALA A 43 -25.51 2.72 -8.72
C ALA A 43 -26.15 4.10 -8.88
N VAL A 44 -25.54 5.06 -8.20
CA VAL A 44 -25.82 6.49 -8.26
C VAL A 44 -24.52 7.29 -8.22
N ASN A 45 -24.61 8.59 -8.49
CA ASN A 45 -23.54 9.52 -8.18
C ASN A 45 -23.41 9.64 -6.65
N GLY A 46 -22.28 9.21 -6.10
CA GLY A 46 -21.96 9.30 -4.68
C GLY A 46 -21.69 10.72 -4.21
N ASP A 47 -21.32 11.62 -5.12
CA ASP A 47 -21.04 13.02 -4.81
C ASP A 47 -22.32 13.85 -4.68
N ASP A 48 -23.49 13.27 -5.01
CA ASP A 48 -24.81 13.85 -4.79
C ASP A 48 -25.54 13.14 -3.61
N PRO A 49 -25.64 13.77 -2.42
CA PRO A 49 -26.33 13.20 -1.27
C PRO A 49 -27.80 12.85 -1.54
N ARG A 50 -28.49 13.60 -2.42
CA ARG A 50 -29.89 13.32 -2.79
C ARG A 50 -29.99 12.06 -3.65
N ALA A 51 -29.00 11.81 -4.49
CA ALA A 51 -28.90 10.57 -5.26
C ALA A 51 -28.65 9.36 -4.37
N VAL A 52 -27.72 9.49 -3.42
CA VAL A 52 -27.46 8.46 -2.39
C VAL A 52 -28.73 8.16 -1.58
N ALA A 53 -29.43 9.19 -1.09
CA ALA A 53 -30.69 9.01 -0.37
C ALA A 53 -31.77 8.29 -1.21
N ARG A 54 -31.86 8.59 -2.52
CA ARG A 54 -32.77 7.90 -3.44
C ARG A 54 -32.43 6.41 -3.58
N LEU A 55 -31.15 6.04 -3.63
CA LEU A 55 -30.73 4.64 -3.67
C LEU A 55 -31.15 3.88 -2.39
N PHE A 56 -30.96 4.49 -1.21
CA PHE A 56 -31.42 3.90 0.06
C PHE A 56 -32.95 3.71 0.08
N GLY A 57 -33.70 4.73 -0.32
CA GLY A 57 -35.16 4.70 -0.40
C GLY A 57 -35.69 3.64 -1.37
N ALA A 58 -35.10 3.55 -2.57
CA ALA A 58 -35.52 2.57 -3.59
C ALA A 58 -35.41 1.11 -3.11
N LYS A 59 -34.40 0.81 -2.26
CA LYS A 59 -34.13 -0.53 -1.71
C LYS A 59 -34.78 -0.82 -0.36
N GLY A 60 -35.29 0.19 0.36
CA GLY A 60 -35.61 0.07 1.78
C GLY A 60 -34.39 -0.34 2.62
N ARG A 61 -33.20 0.21 2.30
CA ARG A 61 -31.93 -0.18 2.93
C ARG A 61 -31.67 0.68 4.19
N PRO A 62 -31.23 0.08 5.31
CA PRO A 62 -30.77 0.84 6.49
C PRO A 62 -29.54 1.69 6.14
N LYS A 63 -29.46 2.92 6.68
CA LYS A 63 -28.40 3.89 6.35
C LYS A 63 -27.02 3.44 6.83
N GLU A 64 -26.98 2.55 7.81
CA GLU A 64 -25.79 2.01 8.48
C GLU A 64 -25.04 1.02 7.58
N LYS A 65 -25.70 0.44 6.57
CA LYS A 65 -25.06 -0.50 5.63
C LYS A 65 -24.31 0.25 4.54
N ALA A 66 -22.98 0.31 4.69
CA ALA A 66 -22.06 0.92 3.74
C ALA A 66 -22.35 0.56 2.27
N LEU A 67 -22.23 1.56 1.40
CA LEU A 67 -22.24 1.41 -0.06
C LEU A 67 -20.82 1.15 -0.54
N ALA A 68 -20.69 0.38 -1.63
CA ALA A 68 -19.41 0.20 -2.28
C ALA A 68 -19.18 1.32 -3.30
N THR A 69 -17.99 1.92 -3.29
CA THR A 69 -17.49 2.74 -4.38
C THR A 69 -16.94 1.82 -5.47
N TYR A 70 -17.45 1.99 -6.68
CA TYR A 70 -17.04 1.24 -7.85
C TYR A 70 -15.90 1.95 -8.57
N PHE A 71 -14.85 1.19 -8.87
CA PHE A 71 -13.69 1.63 -9.64
C PHE A 71 -13.58 0.82 -10.92
N ALA A 72 -13.10 1.43 -12.00
CA ALA A 72 -12.96 0.76 -13.29
C ALA A 72 -11.72 -0.12 -13.39
N SER A 73 -10.73 0.08 -12.52
CA SER A 73 -9.51 -0.71 -12.46
C SER A 73 -8.93 -0.73 -11.04
N ALA A 74 -8.10 -1.74 -10.74
CA ALA A 74 -7.35 -1.79 -9.49
C ALA A 74 -6.34 -0.63 -9.36
N GLN A 75 -5.82 -0.13 -10.48
CA GLN A 75 -4.88 1.00 -10.51
C GLN A 75 -5.56 2.30 -10.08
N ASP A 76 -6.84 2.50 -10.45
CA ASP A 76 -7.61 3.66 -10.02
C ASP A 76 -7.86 3.65 -8.50
N VAL A 77 -8.00 2.47 -7.90
CA VAL A 77 -8.10 2.33 -6.44
C VAL A 77 -6.83 2.85 -5.78
N GLU A 78 -5.66 2.40 -6.22
CA GLU A 78 -4.37 2.80 -5.63
C GLU A 78 -4.08 4.30 -5.78
N LYS A 79 -4.57 4.93 -6.85
CA LYS A 79 -4.44 6.38 -7.09
C LYS A 79 -5.40 7.21 -6.24
N CYS A 80 -6.65 6.77 -6.11
CA CYS A 80 -7.72 7.55 -5.49
C CYS A 80 -7.85 7.30 -3.98
N VAL A 81 -7.30 6.20 -3.47
CA VAL A 81 -7.36 5.84 -2.05
C VAL A 81 -5.95 5.87 -1.45
N PRO A 82 -5.49 7.02 -0.93
CA PRO A 82 -4.18 7.10 -0.28
C PRO A 82 -4.16 6.26 1.00
N GLY A 83 -2.99 5.73 1.36
CA GLY A 83 -2.80 5.04 2.64
C GLY A 83 -3.37 3.60 2.72
N LEU A 84 -3.65 2.94 1.60
CA LEU A 84 -4.11 1.54 1.60
C LEU A 84 -3.16 0.63 2.41
N PRO A 85 -3.68 -0.12 3.40
CA PRO A 85 -2.87 -1.05 4.19
C PRO A 85 -2.36 -2.19 3.32
N ALA A 86 -1.28 -2.84 3.74
CA ALA A 86 -0.66 -3.94 2.99
C ALA A 86 -1.65 -5.09 2.71
N THR A 87 -2.52 -5.39 3.68
CA THR A 87 -3.60 -6.37 3.54
C THR A 87 -4.54 -6.02 2.38
N ALA A 88 -4.98 -4.76 2.28
CA ALA A 88 -5.83 -4.31 1.18
C ALA A 88 -5.12 -4.41 -0.16
N ARG A 89 -3.87 -3.95 -0.27
CA ARG A 89 -3.08 -4.05 -1.52
C ARG A 89 -2.93 -5.49 -2.00
N THR A 90 -2.69 -6.42 -1.08
CA THR A 90 -2.61 -7.85 -1.39
C THR A 90 -3.91 -8.38 -1.97
N LEU A 91 -5.04 -8.08 -1.33
CA LEU A 91 -6.33 -8.55 -1.80
C LEU A 91 -6.75 -7.90 -3.12
N ILE A 92 -6.47 -6.60 -3.30
CA ILE A 92 -6.68 -5.89 -4.57
C ILE A 92 -5.92 -6.58 -5.69
N ARG A 93 -4.60 -6.79 -5.54
CA ARG A 93 -3.77 -7.43 -6.56
C ARG A 93 -4.21 -8.87 -6.88
N ARG A 94 -4.73 -9.58 -5.89
CA ARG A 94 -5.08 -11.00 -6.04
C ARG A 94 -6.46 -11.23 -6.63
N PHE A 95 -7.44 -10.42 -6.24
CA PHE A 95 -8.86 -10.69 -6.49
C PHE A 95 -9.59 -9.59 -7.25
N LEU A 96 -8.98 -8.43 -7.50
CA LEU A 96 -9.59 -7.32 -8.24
C LEU A 96 -8.85 -7.06 -9.57
N PRO A 97 -9.57 -6.88 -10.69
CA PRO A 97 -11.02 -6.99 -10.86
C PRO A 97 -11.54 -8.42 -10.63
N GLY A 98 -12.69 -8.56 -9.98
CA GLY A 98 -13.26 -9.86 -9.63
C GLY A 98 -14.11 -9.80 -8.37
N PRO A 99 -14.72 -10.90 -7.91
CA PRO A 99 -15.90 -10.94 -7.02
C PRO A 99 -15.62 -10.61 -5.53
N LEU A 100 -14.76 -9.64 -5.26
CA LEU A 100 -14.45 -9.11 -3.93
C LEU A 100 -14.94 -7.67 -3.74
N THR A 101 -15.38 -7.36 -2.52
CA THR A 101 -15.62 -6.01 -2.01
C THR A 101 -14.80 -5.83 -0.72
N LEU A 102 -13.99 -4.79 -0.65
CA LEU A 102 -13.23 -4.45 0.57
C LEU A 102 -13.94 -3.34 1.32
N VAL A 103 -14.00 -3.41 2.64
CA VAL A 103 -14.51 -2.35 3.52
C VAL A 103 -13.36 -1.88 4.39
N LEU A 104 -13.03 -0.59 4.31
CA LEU A 104 -11.96 0.04 5.06
C LEU A 104 -12.55 1.06 6.04
N PRO A 105 -12.11 1.12 7.31
CA PRO A 105 -12.48 2.21 8.20
C PRO A 105 -11.89 3.53 7.71
N GLN A 106 -12.62 4.62 7.90
CA GLN A 106 -12.18 5.98 7.62
C GLN A 106 -11.93 6.74 8.92
N ALA A 107 -11.11 7.80 8.85
CA ALA A 107 -10.70 8.57 10.02
C ALA A 107 -11.85 9.33 10.70
N ASP A 108 -12.91 9.62 9.94
CA ASP A 108 -14.15 10.25 10.42
C ASP A 108 -15.12 9.26 11.10
N GLY A 109 -14.68 8.02 11.33
CA GLY A 109 -15.52 6.95 11.87
C GLY A 109 -16.42 6.28 10.83
N GLY A 110 -16.37 6.74 9.57
CA GLY A 110 -17.08 6.12 8.45
C GLY A 110 -16.40 4.85 7.93
N SER A 111 -16.94 4.30 6.85
CA SER A 111 -16.33 3.19 6.13
C SER A 111 -16.38 3.40 4.62
N LEU A 112 -15.29 3.03 3.94
CA LEU A 112 -15.14 3.06 2.50
C LEU A 112 -15.23 1.64 1.94
N GLY A 113 -16.31 1.36 1.21
CA GLY A 113 -16.39 0.16 0.38
C GLY A 113 -15.65 0.35 -0.95
N ILE A 114 -14.85 -0.63 -1.36
CA ILE A 114 -14.11 -0.64 -2.63
C ILE A 114 -14.53 -1.87 -3.43
N ARG A 115 -14.89 -1.65 -4.70
CA ARG A 115 -15.32 -2.69 -5.64
C ARG A 115 -14.74 -2.42 -7.03
N VAL A 116 -14.11 -3.42 -7.64
CA VAL A 116 -13.66 -3.36 -9.05
C VAL A 116 -14.32 -4.53 -9.79
N PRO A 117 -15.44 -4.31 -10.51
CA PRO A 117 -16.13 -5.38 -11.21
C PRO A 117 -15.29 -5.91 -12.37
N ARG A 118 -15.30 -7.23 -12.57
CA ARG A 118 -14.69 -7.90 -13.73
C ARG A 118 -15.71 -8.06 -14.84
N HIS A 119 -16.28 -6.95 -15.29
CA HIS A 119 -17.27 -6.91 -16.35
C HIS A 119 -17.04 -5.66 -17.20
N ARG A 120 -16.91 -5.83 -18.52
CA ARG A 120 -16.49 -4.74 -19.41
C ARG A 120 -17.48 -3.57 -19.40
N ILE A 121 -18.78 -3.86 -19.57
CA ILE A 121 -19.86 -2.87 -19.52
C ILE A 121 -19.85 -2.08 -18.19
N ALA A 122 -19.66 -2.75 -17.05
CA ALA A 122 -19.55 -2.07 -15.76
C ALA A 122 -18.35 -1.12 -15.72
N GLN A 123 -17.18 -1.57 -16.15
CA GLN A 123 -15.96 -0.75 -16.17
C GLN A 123 -16.10 0.44 -17.12
N GLU A 124 -16.69 0.24 -18.30
CA GLU A 124 -16.94 1.31 -19.27
C GLU A 124 -17.94 2.34 -18.73
N LEU A 125 -19.03 1.90 -18.08
CA LEU A 125 -19.97 2.79 -17.40
C LEU A 125 -19.26 3.64 -16.35
N ILE A 126 -18.43 3.03 -15.48
CA ILE A 126 -17.69 3.74 -14.43
C ILE A 126 -16.73 4.77 -15.03
N ARG A 127 -15.98 4.41 -16.08
CA ARG A 127 -15.07 5.35 -16.79
C ARG A 127 -15.83 6.50 -17.45
N ALA A 128 -17.00 6.20 -18.03
CA ALA A 128 -17.84 7.16 -18.73
C ALA A 128 -18.60 8.08 -17.79
N ALA A 129 -18.92 7.65 -16.56
CA ALA A 129 -19.69 8.41 -15.58
C ALA A 129 -19.02 9.73 -15.18
N LYS A 130 -17.68 9.74 -15.03
CA LYS A 130 -16.89 10.92 -14.60
C LYS A 130 -17.37 11.52 -13.26
N VAL A 131 -17.95 10.68 -12.40
CA VAL A 131 -18.37 10.98 -11.04
C VAL A 131 -18.04 9.77 -10.16
N ARG A 132 -18.05 9.93 -8.84
CA ARG A 132 -17.87 8.79 -7.93
C ARG A 132 -19.08 7.87 -8.02
N VAL A 133 -18.92 6.70 -8.61
CA VAL A 133 -20.01 5.72 -8.73
C VAL A 133 -20.10 4.91 -7.43
N VAL A 134 -21.21 5.04 -6.71
CA VAL A 134 -21.46 4.25 -5.49
C VAL A 134 -22.71 3.41 -5.65
N GLY A 135 -22.73 2.25 -5.01
CA GLY A 135 -23.86 1.34 -5.17
C GLY A 135 -23.83 0.09 -4.32
N THR A 136 -24.71 -0.82 -4.69
CA THR A 136 -24.93 -2.11 -4.03
C THR A 136 -25.61 -3.09 -5.01
N SER A 137 -25.83 -4.34 -4.61
CA SER A 137 -26.55 -5.31 -5.45
C SER A 137 -27.99 -4.85 -5.75
N ALA A 138 -28.56 -5.28 -6.86
CA ALA A 138 -29.92 -4.96 -7.26
C ALA A 138 -30.93 -5.94 -6.62
N ASN A 139 -31.42 -5.60 -5.43
CA ASN A 139 -32.43 -6.35 -4.67
C ASN A 139 -33.10 -5.47 -3.62
N LEU A 140 -34.30 -5.81 -3.17
CA LEU A 140 -34.81 -5.24 -1.93
C LEU A 140 -33.97 -5.74 -0.75
N SER A 141 -33.88 -4.94 0.32
CA SER A 141 -33.12 -5.34 1.51
C SER A 141 -33.64 -6.67 2.05
N GLY A 142 -32.76 -7.67 2.18
CA GLY A 142 -33.10 -9.02 2.66
C GLY A 142 -33.49 -10.03 1.56
N GLN A 143 -33.72 -9.59 0.32
CA GLN A 143 -34.06 -10.49 -0.79
C GLN A 143 -32.83 -10.94 -1.59
N PRO A 144 -32.93 -12.02 -2.39
CA PRO A 144 -31.86 -12.41 -3.31
C PRO A 144 -31.53 -11.31 -4.34
N PRO A 145 -30.25 -11.15 -4.72
CA PRO A 145 -29.81 -10.24 -5.77
C PRO A 145 -30.30 -10.67 -7.15
N ALA A 146 -30.66 -9.69 -7.99
CA ALA A 146 -31.03 -9.94 -9.38
C ALA A 146 -29.81 -10.39 -10.21
N THR A 147 -29.99 -11.42 -11.02
CA THR A 147 -28.96 -11.99 -11.91
C THR A 147 -29.18 -11.65 -13.38
N ASP A 148 -30.31 -11.03 -13.72
CA ASP A 148 -30.62 -10.58 -15.08
C ASP A 148 -31.42 -9.26 -15.05
N ALA A 149 -31.50 -8.59 -16.19
CA ALA A 149 -32.20 -7.31 -16.31
C ALA A 149 -33.72 -7.43 -16.10
N LYS A 150 -34.31 -8.60 -16.39
CA LYS A 150 -35.74 -8.85 -16.19
C LYS A 150 -36.08 -8.81 -14.70
N GLN A 151 -35.33 -9.52 -13.87
CA GLN A 151 -35.47 -9.51 -12.41
C GLN A 151 -35.27 -8.11 -11.82
N VAL A 152 -34.32 -7.34 -12.38
CA VAL A 152 -34.14 -5.93 -12.00
C VAL A 152 -35.39 -5.12 -12.34
N ALA A 153 -35.93 -5.28 -13.55
CA ALA A 153 -37.11 -4.56 -14.00
C ALA A 153 -38.34 -4.94 -13.16
N ASP A 154 -38.57 -6.22 -12.90
CA ASP A 154 -39.70 -6.71 -12.09
C ASP A 154 -39.68 -6.10 -10.68
N THR A 155 -38.48 -5.88 -10.12
CA THR A 155 -38.32 -5.32 -8.76
C THR A 155 -38.33 -3.79 -8.72
N PHE A 156 -37.69 -3.12 -9.70
CA PHE A 156 -37.34 -1.70 -9.61
C PHE A 156 -37.95 -0.81 -10.70
N ARG A 157 -38.77 -1.35 -11.61
CA ARG A 157 -39.45 -0.54 -12.63
C ARG A 157 -40.25 0.59 -11.97
N GLY A 158 -40.10 1.79 -12.52
CA GLY A 158 -40.66 3.03 -11.97
C GLY A 158 -39.81 3.70 -10.87
N ARG A 159 -38.89 2.98 -10.24
CA ARG A 159 -38.00 3.48 -9.17
C ARG A 159 -36.60 3.87 -9.66
N ILE A 160 -36.14 3.28 -10.76
CA ILE A 160 -34.81 3.53 -11.37
C ILE A 160 -34.94 3.98 -12.83
N GLU A 161 -33.97 4.73 -13.34
CA GLU A 161 -34.08 5.38 -14.65
C GLU A 161 -33.62 4.50 -15.79
N VAL A 162 -32.47 3.83 -15.62
CA VAL A 162 -31.85 3.02 -16.68
C VAL A 162 -31.49 1.65 -16.14
N ILE A 163 -31.73 0.61 -16.94
CA ILE A 163 -31.21 -0.75 -16.78
C ILE A 163 -30.36 -1.04 -18.01
N LEU A 164 -29.06 -1.26 -17.83
CA LEU A 164 -28.21 -1.81 -18.89
C LEU A 164 -28.39 -3.32 -18.90
N ASP A 165 -28.93 -3.89 -19.97
CA ASP A 165 -29.19 -5.32 -20.09
C ASP A 165 -28.10 -6.00 -20.93
N ALA A 166 -27.23 -6.77 -20.29
CA ALA A 166 -26.21 -7.59 -20.95
C ALA A 166 -26.48 -9.09 -20.80
N GLY A 167 -27.75 -9.47 -20.57
CA GLY A 167 -28.12 -10.83 -20.28
C GLY A 167 -27.82 -11.27 -18.83
N PRO A 168 -27.89 -12.58 -18.55
CA PRO A 168 -27.69 -13.12 -17.22
C PRO A 168 -26.23 -13.07 -16.76
N THR A 169 -26.02 -12.91 -15.45
CA THR A 169 -24.69 -12.90 -14.84
C THR A 169 -24.09 -14.31 -14.75
N ALA A 170 -22.75 -14.39 -14.84
CA ALA A 170 -22.01 -15.65 -14.79
C ALA A 170 -22.11 -16.36 -13.43
N SER A 171 -22.10 -15.59 -12.34
CA SER A 171 -22.39 -16.10 -10.99
C SER A 171 -23.83 -15.76 -10.59
N ARG A 172 -24.32 -16.46 -9.57
CA ARG A 172 -25.57 -16.15 -8.86
C ARG A 172 -25.32 -15.62 -7.45
N ALA A 173 -24.09 -15.75 -6.94
CA ALA A 173 -23.71 -15.26 -5.63
C ALA A 173 -23.22 -13.81 -5.74
N ALA A 174 -23.58 -13.00 -4.76
CA ALA A 174 -23.04 -11.65 -4.65
C ALA A 174 -21.56 -11.69 -4.22
N SER A 175 -20.82 -10.61 -4.46
CA SER A 175 -19.39 -10.54 -4.10
C SER A 175 -19.12 -10.85 -2.63
N THR A 176 -17.97 -11.46 -2.35
CA THR A 176 -17.46 -11.60 -0.98
C THR A 176 -17.17 -10.21 -0.42
N VAL A 177 -17.60 -9.92 0.81
CA VAL A 177 -17.36 -8.65 1.49
C VAL A 177 -16.41 -8.87 2.66
N VAL A 178 -15.24 -8.24 2.61
CA VAL A 178 -14.20 -8.34 3.64
C VAL A 178 -13.96 -6.97 4.25
N GLU A 179 -14.09 -6.89 5.56
CA GLU A 179 -13.68 -5.73 6.34
C GLU A 179 -12.23 -5.87 6.76
N LEU A 180 -11.45 -4.80 6.64
CA LEU A 180 -10.03 -4.75 7.02
C LEU A 180 -9.82 -3.65 8.05
N ALA A 181 -9.16 -3.97 9.17
CA ALA A 181 -8.74 -3.00 10.18
C ALA A 181 -7.23 -3.17 10.46
N GLY A 182 -6.41 -2.45 9.70
CA GLY A 182 -4.96 -2.62 9.74
C GLY A 182 -4.54 -4.02 9.32
N ALA A 183 -4.05 -4.82 10.29
CA ALA A 183 -3.63 -6.20 10.05
C ALA A 183 -4.75 -7.25 10.30
N SER A 184 -5.83 -6.87 10.99
CA SER A 184 -6.98 -7.75 11.19
C SER A 184 -7.96 -7.64 10.03
N TRP A 185 -8.71 -8.72 9.82
CA TRP A 185 -9.72 -8.82 8.76
C TRP A 185 -10.85 -9.74 9.19
N ARG A 186 -12.04 -9.51 8.65
CA ARG A 186 -13.23 -10.33 8.88
C ARG A 186 -14.08 -10.37 7.62
N VAL A 187 -14.63 -11.54 7.30
CA VAL A 187 -15.63 -11.68 6.25
C VAL A 187 -16.98 -11.22 6.80
N LEU A 188 -17.56 -10.17 6.22
CA LEU A 188 -18.92 -9.69 6.56
C LEU A 188 -19.99 -10.45 5.77
N ARG A 189 -19.64 -10.93 4.57
CA ARG A 189 -20.49 -11.78 3.73
C ARG A 189 -19.60 -12.65 2.85
N GLU A 190 -19.83 -13.95 2.88
CA GLU A 190 -19.19 -14.87 1.94
C GLU A 190 -19.93 -14.86 0.59
N GLY A 191 -19.16 -14.85 -0.49
CA GLY A 191 -19.63 -14.91 -1.88
C GLY A 191 -18.79 -15.93 -2.65
N ASP A 192 -18.46 -15.64 -3.91
CA ASP A 192 -17.64 -16.54 -4.76
C ASP A 192 -16.20 -16.77 -4.25
N ILE A 193 -15.72 -15.97 -3.28
CA ILE A 193 -14.40 -16.13 -2.67
C ILE A 193 -14.63 -16.52 -1.21
N SER A 194 -14.17 -17.72 -0.85
CA SER A 194 -14.32 -18.23 0.51
C SER A 194 -13.42 -17.49 1.51
N SER A 195 -13.81 -17.48 2.78
CA SER A 195 -12.95 -16.98 3.88
C SER A 195 -11.56 -17.65 3.89
N SER A 196 -11.51 -18.94 3.53
CA SER A 196 -10.26 -19.72 3.45
C SER A 196 -9.30 -19.19 2.38
N GLU A 197 -9.80 -18.74 1.23
CA GLU A 197 -9.00 -18.18 0.15
C GLU A 197 -8.45 -16.81 0.50
N ILE A 198 -9.26 -15.96 1.15
CA ILE A 198 -8.80 -14.68 1.70
C ILE A 198 -7.67 -14.91 2.69
N GLY A 199 -7.87 -15.84 3.64
CA GLY A 199 -6.86 -16.20 4.64
C GLY A 199 -5.58 -16.73 4.01
N ARG A 200 -5.66 -17.61 3.00
CA ARG A 200 -4.49 -18.11 2.27
C ARG A 200 -3.74 -17.00 1.54
N ALA A 201 -4.44 -16.09 0.87
CA ALA A 201 -3.82 -14.97 0.16
C ALA A 201 -3.05 -14.05 1.11
N LEU A 202 -3.65 -13.72 2.27
CA LEU A 202 -3.02 -12.87 3.29
C LEU A 202 -1.85 -13.58 4.00
N LYS A 203 -1.96 -14.89 4.29
CA LYS A 203 -0.86 -15.70 4.84
C LYS A 203 0.30 -15.80 3.85
N ALA A 204 0.04 -16.10 2.58
CA ALA A 204 1.06 -16.19 1.55
C ALA A 204 1.80 -14.85 1.36
N CYS A 205 1.09 -13.72 1.45
CA CYS A 205 1.71 -12.41 1.44
C CYS A 205 2.60 -12.17 2.66
N ARG A 206 2.15 -12.52 3.87
CA ARG A 206 2.99 -12.43 5.08
C ARG A 206 4.26 -13.28 4.91
N VAL A 207 4.12 -14.54 4.47
CA VAL A 207 5.28 -15.43 4.24
C VAL A 207 6.20 -14.87 3.15
N LYS A 208 5.66 -14.35 2.04
CA LYS A 208 6.47 -13.69 1.00
C LYS A 208 7.16 -12.43 1.51
N GLN A 209 6.52 -11.58 2.30
CA GLN A 209 7.16 -10.41 2.92
C GLN A 209 8.29 -10.83 3.86
N THR A 210 8.12 -11.90 4.64
CA THR A 210 9.20 -12.43 5.48
C THR A 210 10.31 -13.08 4.67
N LYS A 211 10.01 -13.66 3.50
CA LYS A 211 10.99 -14.30 2.59
C LYS A 211 11.67 -13.30 1.62
N GLU A 212 11.03 -12.17 1.32
CA GLU A 212 11.55 -11.05 0.51
C GLU A 212 12.32 -10.02 1.34
N LEU A 213 12.39 -10.17 2.67
CA LEU A 213 13.51 -9.63 3.43
C LEU A 213 14.76 -10.35 2.93
N LYS A 214 15.42 -9.75 1.94
CA LYS A 214 16.72 -10.22 1.45
C LYS A 214 17.60 -10.39 2.69
N LEU A 215 18.02 -11.64 2.96
CA LEU A 215 19.03 -11.90 3.98
C LEU A 215 20.25 -11.02 3.64
N MET A 216 20.60 -10.13 4.57
CA MET A 216 21.70 -9.18 4.43
C MET A 216 22.72 -9.51 5.52
N LYS A 217 24.00 -9.53 5.17
CA LYS A 217 25.09 -9.49 6.13
C LYS A 217 25.19 -8.06 6.64
N ILE A 218 24.97 -7.89 7.94
CA ILE A 218 24.96 -6.58 8.58
C ILE A 218 26.18 -6.44 9.49
N ALA A 219 26.94 -5.37 9.32
CA ALA A 219 27.95 -4.95 10.28
C ALA A 219 27.29 -4.12 11.38
N LEU A 220 27.54 -4.44 12.64
CA LEU A 220 26.99 -3.72 13.79
C LEU A 220 28.15 -3.19 14.62
N GLY A 221 28.18 -1.89 14.93
CA GLY A 221 29.24 -1.28 15.73
C GLY A 221 28.67 -0.32 16.77
N ALA A 222 29.24 -0.32 17.96
CA ALA A 222 28.91 0.66 19.00
C ALA A 222 30.11 0.95 19.90
N ASP A 223 30.18 2.15 20.45
CA ASP A 223 31.03 2.43 21.62
C ASP A 223 30.33 1.97 22.91
N HIS A 224 31.01 2.10 24.04
CA HIS A 224 30.50 1.76 25.36
C HIS A 224 29.12 2.37 25.67
N ARG A 225 28.88 3.62 25.25
CA ARG A 225 27.58 4.29 25.47
C ARG A 225 26.46 3.76 24.59
N GLY A 226 26.79 3.03 23.52
CA GLY A 226 25.83 2.39 22.63
C GLY A 226 25.56 0.92 22.94
N LEU A 227 26.23 0.32 23.92
CA LEU A 227 26.24 -1.13 24.19
C LEU A 227 24.82 -1.74 24.32
N GLU A 228 23.97 -1.16 25.19
CA GLU A 228 22.61 -1.69 25.41
C GLU A 228 21.75 -1.65 24.14
N VAL A 229 21.82 -0.55 23.39
CA VAL A 229 21.09 -0.38 22.13
C VAL A 229 21.65 -1.31 21.06
N LYS A 230 22.98 -1.52 21.02
CA LYS A 230 23.64 -2.49 20.14
C LYS A 230 23.08 -3.89 20.37
N GLU A 231 23.03 -4.37 21.61
CA GLU A 231 22.50 -5.70 21.93
C GLU A 231 21.02 -5.82 21.58
N THR A 232 20.23 -4.77 21.81
CA THR A 232 18.82 -4.74 21.39
C THR A 232 18.67 -4.83 19.87
N VAL A 233 19.50 -4.11 19.11
CA VAL A 233 19.52 -4.18 17.64
C VAL A 233 19.98 -5.56 17.17
N LYS A 234 21.02 -6.14 17.77
CA LYS A 234 21.54 -7.47 17.46
C LYS A 234 20.47 -8.54 17.60
N ALA A 235 19.73 -8.52 18.72
CA ALA A 235 18.60 -9.43 18.95
C ALA A 235 17.48 -9.23 17.91
N LEU A 236 17.16 -7.98 17.56
CA LEU A 236 16.18 -7.69 16.52
C LEU A 236 16.61 -8.24 15.15
N LEU A 237 17.86 -8.00 14.75
CA LEU A 237 18.39 -8.48 13.47
C LEU A 237 18.40 -10.02 13.41
N ALA A 238 18.78 -10.68 14.50
CA ALA A 238 18.70 -12.14 14.61
C ALA A 238 17.26 -12.64 14.47
N SER A 239 16.29 -11.97 15.11
CA SER A 239 14.86 -12.33 14.96
C SER A 239 14.31 -12.13 13.54
N LEU A 240 14.93 -11.24 12.76
CA LEU A 240 14.63 -11.02 11.34
C LEU A 240 15.43 -11.95 10.41
N GLY A 241 16.31 -12.79 10.97
CA GLY A 241 17.14 -13.75 10.25
C GLY A 241 18.38 -13.16 9.60
N HIS A 242 18.74 -11.90 9.84
CA HIS A 242 19.92 -11.28 9.22
C HIS A 242 21.21 -11.72 9.92
N PRO A 243 22.21 -12.27 9.22
CA PRO A 243 23.53 -12.54 9.81
C PRO A 243 24.23 -11.23 10.20
N VAL A 244 24.74 -11.17 11.43
CA VAL A 244 25.38 -9.98 11.99
C VAL A 244 26.83 -10.27 12.36
N LYS A 245 27.75 -9.38 11.99
CA LYS A 245 29.08 -9.29 12.61
C LYS A 245 29.12 -8.09 13.53
N ASP A 246 29.41 -8.34 14.79
CA ASP A 246 29.63 -7.33 15.81
C ASP A 246 31.07 -6.82 15.74
N PHE A 247 31.21 -5.51 15.59
CA PHE A 247 32.45 -4.73 15.58
C PHE A 247 32.44 -3.72 16.75
N GLY A 248 31.48 -3.77 17.67
CA GLY A 248 31.36 -2.82 18.78
C GLY A 248 32.07 -3.25 20.04
N ALA A 249 32.09 -2.36 21.03
CA ALA A 249 32.54 -2.64 22.38
C ALA A 249 31.79 -3.84 22.98
N GLU A 250 32.49 -4.66 23.76
CA GLU A 250 31.93 -5.83 24.46
C GLU A 250 31.59 -5.52 25.92
N THR A 251 32.25 -4.50 26.49
CA THR A 251 32.06 -4.00 27.85
C THR A 251 31.60 -2.54 27.82
N ASP A 252 31.22 -2.00 28.98
CA ASP A 252 30.88 -0.60 29.19
C ASP A 252 32.11 0.26 29.55
N ASP A 253 33.32 -0.30 29.45
CA ASP A 253 34.56 0.43 29.66
C ASP A 253 34.71 1.59 28.66
N PRO A 254 35.13 2.78 29.10
CA PRO A 254 35.31 3.93 28.22
C PRO A 254 36.17 3.63 26.99
N CYS A 255 35.65 3.98 25.83
CA CYS A 255 36.29 3.76 24.53
C CYS A 255 35.79 4.76 23.48
N ASP A 256 36.53 4.88 22.38
CA ASP A 256 36.28 5.87 21.34
C ASP A 256 35.48 5.29 20.16
N TYR A 257 34.40 5.97 19.79
CA TYR A 257 33.52 5.54 18.69
C TYR A 257 34.21 5.31 17.33
N PRO A 258 35.31 6.00 16.94
CA PRO A 258 35.95 5.74 15.65
C PRO A 258 36.50 4.32 15.50
N ASP A 259 36.95 3.70 16.60
CA ASP A 259 37.54 2.36 16.61
C ASP A 259 36.54 1.29 16.19
N PHE A 260 35.24 1.55 16.38
CA PHE A 260 34.15 0.66 16.01
C PHE A 260 33.44 1.11 14.72
N ALA A 261 33.35 2.43 14.49
CA ALA A 261 32.72 2.99 13.29
C ALA A 261 33.51 2.66 12.02
N LEU A 262 34.84 2.83 12.04
CA LEU A 262 35.68 2.69 10.85
C LEU A 262 35.74 1.24 10.33
N PRO A 263 35.95 0.21 11.16
CA PRO A 263 35.95 -1.18 10.68
C PRO A 263 34.61 -1.58 10.05
N ALA A 264 33.49 -1.28 10.71
CA ALA A 264 32.15 -1.59 10.20
C ALA A 264 31.84 -0.83 8.89
N ALA A 265 32.19 0.46 8.80
CA ALA A 265 32.02 1.26 7.60
C ALA A 265 32.91 0.77 6.43
N ARG A 266 34.16 0.38 6.71
CA ARG A 266 35.07 -0.23 5.70
C ARG A 266 34.52 -1.55 5.19
N ALA A 267 33.96 -2.38 6.06
CA ALA A 267 33.39 -3.67 5.69
C ALA A 267 32.21 -3.51 4.70
N VAL A 268 31.39 -2.46 4.86
CA VAL A 268 30.35 -2.10 3.89
C VAL A 268 30.93 -1.53 2.60
N SER A 269 31.91 -0.62 2.70
CA SER A 269 32.57 0.00 1.54
C SER A 269 33.23 -1.03 0.61
N GLN A 270 33.82 -2.07 1.20
CA GLN A 270 34.48 -3.17 0.49
C GLN A 270 33.50 -4.20 -0.09
N GLY A 271 32.21 -4.13 0.25
CA GLY A 271 31.20 -5.07 -0.21
C GLY A 271 31.16 -6.40 0.58
N ASN A 272 31.88 -6.50 1.70
CA ASN A 272 31.85 -7.68 2.57
C ASN A 272 30.50 -7.80 3.32
N TYR A 273 29.85 -6.66 3.55
CA TYR A 273 28.54 -6.52 4.19
C TYR A 273 27.68 -5.56 3.39
N GLU A 274 26.38 -5.86 3.26
CA GLU A 274 25.47 -5.01 2.50
C GLU A 274 25.12 -3.71 3.22
N ARG A 275 25.12 -3.73 4.56
CA ARG A 275 24.65 -2.63 5.41
C ARG A 275 25.41 -2.59 6.74
N ALA A 276 25.47 -1.41 7.37
CA ALA A 276 25.89 -1.29 8.76
C ALA A 276 24.90 -0.50 9.62
N ILE A 277 24.86 -0.81 10.91
CA ILE A 277 24.19 -0.02 11.95
C ILE A 277 25.25 0.39 12.98
N LEU A 278 25.34 1.67 13.28
CA LEU A 278 26.31 2.24 14.21
C LEU A 278 25.62 2.99 15.33
N VAL A 279 26.08 2.81 16.56
CA VAL A 279 25.43 3.38 17.75
C VAL A 279 26.45 4.02 18.68
N CYS A 280 26.21 5.27 19.05
CA CYS A 280 26.84 5.86 20.24
C CYS A 280 25.80 6.66 21.01
N ASN A 281 26.21 7.42 22.02
CA ASN A 281 25.27 8.23 22.82
C ASN A 281 24.35 9.12 21.96
N SER A 282 24.90 9.95 21.07
CA SER A 282 24.13 10.83 20.17
C SER A 282 24.03 10.32 18.74
N GLY A 283 24.88 9.36 18.34
CA GLY A 283 25.02 8.89 16.95
C GLY A 283 25.73 9.87 16.00
N ILE A 284 26.02 11.10 16.44
CA ILE A 284 26.67 12.13 15.61
C ILE A 284 28.10 11.70 15.24
N GLY A 285 28.92 11.33 16.22
CA GLY A 285 30.31 10.93 16.01
C GLY A 285 30.42 9.73 15.07
N MET A 286 29.54 8.74 15.26
CA MET A 286 29.41 7.57 14.38
C MET A 286 29.13 7.99 12.93
N SER A 287 28.17 8.89 12.72
CA SER A 287 27.80 9.37 11.38
C SER A 287 28.93 10.15 10.70
N ILE A 288 29.58 11.05 11.44
CA ILE A 288 30.71 11.83 10.92
C ILE A 288 31.86 10.92 10.50
N THR A 289 32.19 9.93 11.34
CA THR A 289 33.32 9.02 11.12
C THR A 289 33.07 8.06 9.98
N ALA A 290 31.90 7.40 9.94
CA ALA A 290 31.56 6.46 8.89
C ALA A 290 31.59 7.11 7.50
N ASN A 291 31.11 8.36 7.39
CA ASN A 291 31.15 9.14 6.14
C ASN A 291 32.56 9.55 5.69
N LYS A 292 33.62 9.28 6.48
CA LYS A 292 35.02 9.43 6.02
C LYS A 292 35.48 8.25 5.17
N VAL A 293 34.76 7.13 5.22
CA VAL A 293 35.04 5.96 4.40
C VAL A 293 34.39 6.15 3.03
N ARG A 294 35.18 6.08 1.96
CA ARG A 294 34.70 6.26 0.59
C ARG A 294 33.57 5.28 0.26
N GLY A 295 32.53 5.74 -0.43
CA GLY A 295 31.37 4.90 -0.77
C GLY A 295 30.39 4.65 0.37
N VAL A 296 30.66 5.13 1.58
CA VAL A 296 29.71 5.11 2.71
C VAL A 296 28.82 6.33 2.68
N ARG A 297 27.53 6.12 2.91
CA ARG A 297 26.48 7.12 3.07
C ARG A 297 25.78 6.84 4.39
N ALA A 298 26.38 7.32 5.47
CA ALA A 298 25.88 7.14 6.82
C ALA A 298 24.89 8.25 7.19
N ALA A 299 23.70 7.87 7.65
CA ALA A 299 22.65 8.79 8.05
C ALA A 299 22.30 8.63 9.53
N LEU A 300 22.40 9.71 10.31
CA LEU A 300 21.88 9.78 11.67
C LEU A 300 20.35 9.90 11.64
N CYS A 301 19.66 8.97 12.29
CA CYS A 301 18.20 8.95 12.33
C CYS A 301 17.70 8.87 13.78
N HIS A 302 16.68 9.68 14.09
CA HIS A 302 16.00 9.71 15.38
C HIS A 302 14.53 9.25 15.30
N ASP A 303 13.99 9.10 14.08
CA ASP A 303 12.63 8.66 13.86
C ASP A 303 12.49 7.79 12.58
N VAL A 304 11.29 7.20 12.43
CA VAL A 304 10.95 6.30 11.31
C VAL A 304 10.97 7.04 9.97
N LYS A 305 10.62 8.33 9.96
CA LYS A 305 10.55 9.12 8.73
C LYS A 305 11.94 9.41 8.19
N ALA A 306 12.88 9.79 9.04
CA ALA A 306 14.28 9.97 8.69
C ALA A 306 14.89 8.68 8.13
N ALA A 307 14.59 7.53 8.76
CA ALA A 307 15.04 6.21 8.32
C ALA A 307 14.50 5.80 6.94
N GLU A 308 13.20 6.03 6.70
CA GLU A 308 12.58 5.82 5.39
C GLU A 308 13.23 6.73 4.33
N MET A 309 13.33 8.02 4.62
CA MET A 309 13.76 9.02 3.64
C MET A 309 15.24 8.88 3.29
N CYS A 310 16.12 8.60 4.25
CA CYS A 310 17.54 8.42 3.98
C CYS A 310 17.80 7.18 3.10
N ARG A 311 17.02 6.11 3.26
CA ARG A 311 17.07 4.94 2.37
C ARG A 311 16.53 5.26 0.99
N ARG A 312 15.31 5.79 0.94
CA ARG A 312 14.58 6.03 -0.30
C ARG A 312 15.32 7.04 -1.19
N HIS A 313 15.82 8.12 -0.61
CA HIS A 313 16.37 9.25 -1.36
C HIS A 313 17.89 9.31 -1.41
N ASN A 314 18.60 8.74 -0.45
CA ASN A 314 20.06 8.85 -0.36
C ASN A 314 20.76 7.51 -0.54
N ASP A 315 20.00 6.42 -0.70
CA ASP A 315 20.52 5.06 -0.66
C ASP A 315 21.52 4.88 0.50
N ALA A 316 21.14 5.34 1.70
CA ALA A 316 21.99 5.21 2.87
C ALA A 316 22.32 3.74 3.12
N ASN A 317 23.61 3.40 3.16
CA ASN A 317 24.08 2.03 3.42
C ASN A 317 24.57 1.84 4.86
N VAL A 318 24.63 2.94 5.63
CA VAL A 318 24.92 2.91 7.07
C VAL A 318 23.85 3.72 7.82
N LEU A 319 23.26 3.13 8.86
CA LEU A 319 22.34 3.79 9.78
C LEU A 319 23.07 4.15 11.07
N CYS A 320 23.01 5.40 11.49
CA CYS A 320 23.55 5.83 12.78
C CYS A 320 22.41 6.16 13.75
N LEU A 321 22.53 5.71 14.99
CA LEU A 321 21.53 5.87 16.04
C LEU A 321 22.18 6.48 17.29
N GLY A 322 21.44 7.38 17.94
CA GLY A 322 21.80 7.91 19.26
C GLY A 322 21.09 7.12 20.35
N ALA A 323 21.85 6.45 21.21
CA ALA A 323 21.30 5.66 22.32
C ALA A 323 20.45 6.51 23.28
N ALA A 324 20.84 7.76 23.51
CA ALA A 324 20.06 8.67 24.36
C ALA A 324 18.78 9.22 23.70
N TRP A 325 18.62 9.07 22.39
CA TRP A 325 17.61 9.80 21.62
C TRP A 325 16.51 8.91 21.02
N VAL A 326 16.68 7.58 21.09
CA VAL A 326 15.76 6.62 20.46
C VAL A 326 15.20 5.67 21.50
N SER A 327 13.90 5.73 21.74
CA SER A 327 13.22 4.76 22.63
C SER A 327 13.22 3.35 22.02
N ARG A 328 13.16 2.30 22.84
CA ARG A 328 13.08 0.90 22.36
C ARG A 328 11.94 0.64 21.36
N LYS A 329 10.78 1.28 21.57
CA LYS A 329 9.63 1.18 20.67
C LYS A 329 9.93 1.79 19.30
N GLN A 330 10.57 2.95 19.27
CA GLN A 330 10.99 3.60 18.02
C GLN A 330 12.15 2.85 17.36
N LEU A 331 13.11 2.34 18.13
CA LEU A 331 14.29 1.62 17.64
C LEU A 331 13.91 0.50 16.68
N LYS A 332 12.97 -0.37 17.08
CA LYS A 332 12.49 -1.46 16.24
C LYS A 332 11.86 -0.96 14.94
N ALA A 333 11.03 0.06 15.01
CA ALA A 333 10.36 0.64 13.84
C ALA A 333 11.36 1.31 12.89
N ILE A 334 12.35 2.03 13.42
CA ILE A 334 13.42 2.70 12.67
C ILE A 334 14.26 1.68 11.92
N VAL A 335 14.82 0.69 12.62
CA VAL A 335 15.68 -0.34 12.02
C VAL A 335 14.92 -1.14 10.97
N THR A 336 13.71 -1.59 11.27
CA THR A 336 12.89 -2.37 10.33
C THR A 336 12.53 -1.54 9.09
N THR A 337 12.14 -0.28 9.27
CA THR A 337 11.81 0.61 8.14
C THR A 337 13.02 0.86 7.26
N TRP A 338 14.19 1.10 7.87
CA TRP A 338 15.43 1.33 7.14
C TRP A 338 15.86 0.11 6.31
N LEU A 339 15.82 -1.10 6.91
CA LEU A 339 16.16 -2.33 6.19
C LEU A 339 15.21 -2.59 5.00
N ASN A 340 13.93 -2.26 5.15
CA ASN A 340 12.89 -2.63 4.18
C ASN A 340 12.61 -1.57 3.13
N THR A 341 13.16 -0.36 3.29
CA THR A 341 12.91 0.72 2.34
C THR A 341 13.82 0.59 1.11
N PRO A 342 13.26 0.34 -0.09
CA PRO A 342 14.04 0.32 -1.32
C PRO A 342 14.51 1.73 -1.68
N PHE A 343 15.60 1.80 -2.43
CA PHE A 343 16.05 3.05 -3.04
C PHE A 343 15.15 3.41 -4.23
N GLU A 344 14.72 4.68 -4.33
CA GLU A 344 13.77 5.14 -5.36
C GLU A 344 14.41 5.36 -6.74
N GLY A 345 15.72 5.59 -6.82
CA GLY A 345 16.39 5.79 -8.10
C GLY A 345 16.19 7.17 -8.73
N ASP A 346 16.19 7.24 -10.06
CA ASP A 346 15.96 8.44 -10.88
C ASP A 346 16.72 9.71 -10.43
N ARG A 347 15.98 10.76 -10.04
CA ARG A 347 16.53 12.06 -9.59
C ARG A 347 17.48 11.90 -8.39
N HIS A 348 17.29 10.85 -7.59
CA HIS A 348 18.13 10.55 -6.44
C HIS A 348 19.46 9.94 -6.88
N LEU A 349 19.45 9.03 -7.87
CA LEU A 349 20.67 8.46 -8.44
C LEU A 349 21.59 9.54 -9.01
N ARG A 350 21.02 10.57 -9.66
CA ARG A 350 21.78 11.75 -10.12
C ARG A 350 22.52 12.46 -8.98
N ARG A 351 21.91 12.60 -7.80
CA ARG A 351 22.54 13.23 -6.62
C ARG A 351 23.65 12.36 -6.07
N LEU A 352 23.46 11.04 -6.02
CA LEU A 352 24.49 10.09 -5.58
C LEU A 352 25.72 10.12 -6.51
N ARG A 353 25.53 10.23 -7.82
CA ARG A 353 26.64 10.41 -8.77
C ARG A 353 27.46 11.68 -8.48
N LYS A 354 26.82 12.78 -8.07
CA LYS A 354 27.51 14.01 -7.66
C LYS A 354 28.30 13.82 -6.37
N ILE A 355 27.75 13.14 -5.37
CA ILE A 355 28.44 12.80 -4.11
C ILE A 355 29.68 11.96 -4.43
N ALA A 356 29.52 10.88 -5.22
CA ALA A 356 30.62 10.02 -5.63
C ALA A 356 31.71 10.76 -6.42
N LYS A 357 31.35 11.78 -7.22
CA LYS A 357 32.32 12.65 -7.89
C LYS A 357 33.11 13.49 -6.88
N ALA A 358 32.44 14.09 -5.89
CA ALA A 358 33.07 14.90 -4.85
C ALA A 358 34.07 14.09 -4.00
N GLU A 359 33.78 12.81 -3.74
CA GLU A 359 34.69 11.89 -3.05
C GLU A 359 36.01 11.66 -3.82
N ARG A 360 35.98 11.64 -5.16
CA ARG A 360 37.17 11.38 -6.01
C ARG A 360 38.11 12.58 -6.09
N VAL A 361 37.58 13.80 -6.09
CA VAL A 361 38.36 15.03 -6.26
C VAL A 361 39.35 15.22 -5.10
N ARG A 362 38.96 14.87 -3.87
CA ARG A 362 39.79 15.00 -2.67
C ARG A 362 41.03 14.10 -2.65
N SER A 363 40.97 12.90 -3.24
CA SER A 363 42.12 11.97 -3.26
C SER A 363 43.25 12.45 -4.18
N SER A 364 42.96 13.28 -5.18
CA SER A 364 43.93 13.75 -6.18
C SER A 364 44.60 15.09 -5.85
N ALA A 365 44.00 15.88 -4.94
CA ALA A 365 44.55 17.17 -4.50
C ALA A 365 45.54 17.01 -3.33
N PHE A 366 45.34 16.01 -2.47
CA PHE A 366 46.21 15.78 -1.30
C PHE A 366 47.56 15.12 -1.67
N THR A 367 47.65 14.47 -2.83
CA THR A 367 48.90 13.86 -3.34
C THR A 367 49.84 14.86 -3.99
N ARG A 368 49.37 16.06 -4.38
CA ARG A 368 50.22 17.10 -5.00
C ARG A 368 50.94 18.01 -4.00
N ASN A 369 50.53 18.00 -2.72
CA ASN A 369 51.10 18.86 -1.68
C ASN A 369 52.09 18.14 -0.74
N ARG A 370 52.67 17.00 -1.15
CA ARG A 370 53.71 16.28 -0.37
C ARG A 370 55.07 16.17 -1.08
N HIS A 371 55.27 16.93 -2.15
CA HIS A 371 56.57 17.07 -2.83
C HIS A 371 57.07 18.52 -2.87
N ALA A 372 56.58 19.36 -1.97
CA ALA A 372 57.13 20.68 -1.69
C ALA A 372 57.25 20.82 -0.18
N ASP A 373 58.34 20.25 0.34
CA ASP A 373 59.18 20.76 1.43
C ASP A 373 60.39 19.82 1.59
#